data_AF-A0A520J815-F1
#
_entry.id   AF-A0A520J815-F1
#
_cell.length_a   1.000
_cell.length_b   1.000
_cell.length_c   1.000
_cell.angle_alpha   90.00
_cell.angle_beta   90.00
_cell.angle_gamma   90.00
#
_symmetry.space_group_name_H-M   'P 1'
#
loop_
_entity.id
_entity.type
_entity.pdbx_description
1 polymer ?
#
loop_
_entity_poly.entity_id
_entity_poly.type
_entity_poly.pdbx_seq_one_letter_code
_entity_poly.pdbx_strand_id
1 'polypeptide(L)'
;FEWPSASVIDTLEIIPTGNDVLVPVRVFGRDDREQPWTLIGSGTAARATAEATPPRGIALNGRAYRTVRIEADQRSTGFTSPPAVRLGFSSRAILFLAAGKPPYILTSGRADAPDVYLPAGALMSQASGGPVPSATTGAAEFVLRLAPVHDATAVRRQTLLWGLLLAATALLAAMAWVLWKRSVAAQPGSSNA
;
A
#
# COMPACT_ATOMS: atom_id res chain seq x y z
N PHE A 1 -0.96 3.81 2.07
CA PHE A 1 0.33 3.11 1.99
C PHE A 1 0.19 1.86 1.14
N GLU A 2 1.29 1.40 0.57
CA GLU A 2 1.36 0.16 -0.21
C GLU A 2 2.11 -0.90 0.62
N TRP A 3 1.62 -2.14 0.60
CA TRP A 3 2.24 -3.29 1.25
C TRP A 3 2.95 -4.15 0.18
N PRO A 4 4.17 -4.66 0.44
CA PRO A 4 4.94 -5.41 -0.56
C PRO A 4 4.27 -6.72 -1.01
N SER A 5 3.53 -7.36 -0.10
CA SER A 5 2.74 -8.57 -0.36
C SER A 5 1.27 -8.31 -0.01
N ALA A 6 0.35 -9.23 -0.31
CA ALA A 6 -1.03 -9.12 0.16
C ALA A 6 -1.14 -9.98 1.44
N SER A 7 -0.83 -9.41 2.60
CA SER A 7 -0.99 -10.07 3.90
C SER A 7 -2.36 -9.72 4.50
N VAL A 8 -2.99 -10.67 5.19
CA VAL A 8 -4.21 -10.41 5.96
C VAL A 8 -3.84 -9.60 7.20
N ILE A 9 -4.40 -8.41 7.32
CA ILE A 9 -4.26 -7.54 8.49
C ILE A 9 -5.57 -7.61 9.25
N ASP A 10 -5.52 -7.91 10.55
CA ASP A 10 -6.74 -8.10 11.36
C ASP A 10 -7.13 -6.82 12.08
N THR A 11 -6.14 -6.09 12.61
CA THR A 11 -6.39 -4.84 13.32
C THR A 11 -5.45 -3.74 12.84
N LEU A 12 -5.97 -2.53 12.76
CA LEU A 12 -5.22 -1.33 12.43
C LEU A 12 -5.42 -0.29 13.55
N GLU A 13 -4.37 -0.05 14.32
CA GLU A 13 -4.34 1.03 15.30
C GLU A 13 -3.77 2.29 14.63
N ILE A 14 -4.48 3.41 14.77
CA ILE A 14 -4.10 4.70 14.17
C ILE A 14 -3.89 5.69 15.31
N ILE A 15 -2.68 6.23 15.39
CA ILE A 15 -2.23 7.09 16.47
C ILE A 15 -1.98 8.48 15.90
N PRO A 16 -2.82 9.49 16.22
CA PRO A 16 -2.58 10.86 15.80
C PRO A 16 -1.26 11.40 16.38
N THR A 17 -0.46 12.07 15.56
CA THR A 17 0.88 12.62 15.91
C THR A 17 0.88 14.14 16.07
N GLY A 18 -0.14 14.85 15.58
CA GLY A 18 -0.30 16.30 15.72
C GLY A 18 -0.98 16.74 17.02
N ASN A 19 -1.75 17.83 16.97
CA ASN A 19 -2.52 18.33 18.12
C ASN A 19 -3.88 17.62 18.29
N ASP A 20 -4.20 16.69 17.40
CA ASP A 20 -5.48 15.99 17.39
C ASP A 20 -5.46 14.86 18.43
N VAL A 21 -6.46 14.84 19.31
CA VAL A 21 -6.59 13.80 20.35
C VAL A 21 -7.50 12.66 19.87
N LEU A 22 -8.51 12.99 19.06
CA LEU A 22 -9.55 12.07 18.64
C LEU A 22 -10.00 12.38 17.21
N VAL A 23 -9.83 11.43 16.29
CA VAL A 23 -10.19 11.61 14.87
C VAL A 23 -10.99 10.40 14.40
N PRO A 24 -12.29 10.55 14.05
CA PRO A 24 -13.03 9.49 13.38
C PRO A 24 -12.41 9.18 12.02
N VAL A 25 -12.25 7.91 11.70
CA VAL A 25 -11.50 7.45 10.54
C VAL A 25 -12.23 6.33 9.79
N ARG A 26 -12.02 6.33 8.47
CA ARG A 26 -12.44 5.29 7.55
C ARG A 26 -11.21 4.72 6.88
N VAL A 27 -11.16 3.39 6.81
CA VAL A 27 -10.05 2.64 6.24
C VAL A 27 -10.56 1.97 4.98
N PHE A 28 -9.85 2.18 3.87
CA PHE A 28 -10.18 1.62 2.57
C PHE A 28 -9.05 0.73 2.06
N GLY A 29 -9.41 -0.31 1.33
CA GLY A 29 -8.48 -1.26 0.71
C GLY A 29 -8.77 -1.45 -0.78
N ARG A 30 -7.71 -1.70 -1.56
CA ARG A 30 -7.78 -2.19 -2.94
C ARG A 30 -6.54 -3.04 -3.26
N ASP A 31 -6.68 -3.99 -4.18
CA ASP A 31 -5.56 -4.83 -4.63
C ASP A 31 -4.91 -4.30 -5.91
N ASP A 32 -5.71 -3.73 -6.80
CA ASP A 32 -5.27 -3.12 -8.05
C ASP A 32 -5.66 -1.63 -8.09
N ARG A 33 -4.93 -0.85 -8.87
CA ARG A 33 -5.22 0.56 -9.12
C ARG A 33 -6.55 0.78 -9.84
N GLU A 34 -6.96 -0.15 -10.70
CA GLU A 34 -8.22 -0.06 -11.45
C GLU A 34 -9.44 -0.47 -10.61
N GLN A 35 -9.22 -1.09 -9.44
CA GLN A 35 -10.30 -1.45 -8.54
C GLN A 35 -10.81 -0.24 -7.74
N PRO A 36 -12.13 -0.13 -7.51
CA PRO A 36 -12.67 0.87 -6.62
C PRO A 36 -12.20 0.63 -5.18
N TRP A 37 -12.00 1.72 -4.44
CA TRP A 37 -11.72 1.65 -3.01
C TRP A 37 -12.88 1.00 -2.25
N THR A 38 -12.60 -0.07 -1.53
CA THR A 38 -13.59 -0.76 -0.69
C THR A 38 -13.41 -0.34 0.76
N LEU A 39 -14.49 -0.05 1.49
CA LEU A 39 -14.41 0.20 2.93
C LEU A 39 -14.07 -1.12 3.65
N ILE A 40 -12.95 -1.14 4.38
CA ILE A 40 -12.45 -2.34 5.05
C ILE A 40 -12.50 -2.23 6.57
N GLY A 41 -12.67 -1.02 7.10
CA GLY A 41 -12.80 -0.76 8.54
C GLY A 41 -13.17 0.69 8.80
N SER A 42 -13.70 0.95 9.99
CA SER A 42 -14.01 2.30 10.48
C SER A 42 -13.92 2.33 11.99
N GLY A 43 -13.48 3.46 12.54
CA GLY A 43 -13.36 3.60 13.98
C GLY A 43 -12.85 4.99 14.33
N THR A 44 -12.17 5.08 15.47
CA THR A 44 -11.66 6.35 15.97
C THR A 44 -10.18 6.20 16.28
N ALA A 45 -9.36 7.03 15.63
CA ALA A 45 -7.98 7.21 15.99
C ALA A 45 -7.91 8.02 17.28
N ALA A 46 -7.23 7.51 18.30
CA ALA A 46 -7.10 8.17 19.59
C ALA A 46 -5.64 8.14 20.04
N ARG A 47 -5.17 9.25 20.63
CA ARG A 47 -3.90 9.25 21.35
C ARG A 47 -4.13 8.73 22.76
N ALA A 48 -3.29 7.81 23.22
CA ALA A 48 -3.29 7.41 24.62
C ALA A 48 -2.95 8.63 25.50
N THR A 49 -3.89 9.06 26.33
CA THR A 49 -3.66 10.03 27.40
C THR A 49 -3.72 9.30 28.74
N ALA A 50 -3.13 9.87 29.79
CA ALA A 50 -3.07 9.21 31.11
C ALA A 50 -4.45 8.85 31.68
N GLU A 51 -5.51 9.53 31.23
CA GLU A 51 -6.89 9.35 31.69
C GLU A 51 -7.78 8.60 30.68
N ALA A 52 -7.30 8.36 29.45
CA ALA A 52 -8.08 7.71 28.40
C ALA A 52 -7.82 6.20 28.33
N THR A 53 -8.86 5.45 27.97
CA THR A 53 -8.72 4.03 27.61
C THR A 53 -7.70 3.90 26.47
N PRO A 54 -6.75 2.95 26.55
CA PRO A 54 -5.76 2.77 25.49
C PRO A 54 -6.47 2.58 24.14
N PRO A 55 -5.96 3.20 23.06
CA PRO A 55 -6.56 3.11 21.74
C PRO A 55 -6.77 1.64 21.35
N ARG A 56 -8.01 1.26 21.04
CA ARG A 56 -8.32 -0.06 20.50
C ARG A 56 -8.05 -0.05 19.00
N GLY A 57 -7.33 -1.06 18.52
CA GLY A 57 -7.15 -1.29 17.09
C GLY A 57 -8.49 -1.45 16.39
N ILE A 58 -8.62 -0.82 15.22
CA ILE A 58 -9.81 -0.92 14.37
C ILE A 58 -9.78 -2.29 13.71
N ALA A 59 -10.82 -3.09 13.92
CA ALA A 59 -10.97 -4.37 13.25
C ALA A 59 -11.19 -4.15 11.75
N LEU A 60 -10.44 -4.90 10.94
CA LEU A 60 -10.58 -4.91 9.49
C LEU A 60 -11.41 -6.13 9.05
N ASN A 61 -11.82 -6.15 7.79
CA ASN A 61 -12.65 -7.21 7.21
C ASN A 61 -11.92 -8.56 6.96
N GLY A 62 -10.70 -8.75 7.48
CA GLY A 62 -9.94 -10.01 7.38
C GLY A 62 -9.51 -10.40 5.96
N ARG A 63 -9.55 -9.47 5.00
CA ARG A 63 -9.06 -9.70 3.63
C ARG A 63 -7.69 -9.06 3.45
N ALA A 64 -6.86 -9.68 2.61
CA ALA A 64 -5.58 -9.12 2.21
C ALA A 64 -5.81 -8.01 1.18
N TYR A 65 -5.15 -6.86 1.36
CA TYR A 65 -5.15 -5.75 0.42
C TYR A 65 -3.73 -5.24 0.17
N ARG A 66 -3.37 -4.98 -1.10
CA ARG A 66 -2.06 -4.41 -1.46
C ARG A 66 -1.93 -2.93 -1.12
N THR A 67 -3.00 -2.16 -1.28
CA THR A 67 -2.99 -0.72 -0.98
C THR A 67 -4.07 -0.40 0.04
N VAL A 68 -3.68 0.29 1.09
CA VAL A 68 -4.57 0.74 2.16
C VAL A 68 -4.56 2.26 2.23
N ARG A 69 -5.74 2.87 2.29
CA ARG A 69 -5.94 4.32 2.43
C ARG A 69 -6.68 4.60 3.72
N ILE A 70 -6.16 5.54 4.49
CA ILE A 70 -6.77 6.01 5.73
C ILE A 70 -7.28 7.42 5.44
N GLU A 71 -8.56 7.65 5.70
CA GLU A 71 -9.19 8.95 5.56
C GLU A 71 -9.85 9.32 6.88
N ALA A 72 -9.69 10.58 7.29
CA ALA A 72 -10.50 11.12 8.36
C ALA A 72 -11.95 11.26 7.86
N ASP A 73 -12.91 11.10 8.76
CA ASP A 73 -14.31 11.30 8.42
C ASP A 73 -14.57 12.77 8.04
N GLN A 74 -15.43 13.00 7.05
CA GLN A 74 -15.79 14.33 6.55
C GLN A 74 -16.39 15.23 7.63
N ARG A 75 -16.92 14.65 8.71
CA ARG A 75 -17.43 15.38 9.88
C ARG A 75 -16.32 15.90 10.79
N SER A 76 -15.06 15.56 10.53
CA SER A 76 -13.90 15.97 11.34
C SER A 76 -13.05 17.01 10.61
N THR A 77 -12.25 17.74 11.37
CA THR A 77 -11.22 18.65 10.84
C THR A 77 -10.04 17.92 10.18
N GLY A 78 -10.04 16.59 10.19
CA GLY A 78 -8.98 15.78 9.60
C GLY A 78 -7.76 15.59 10.49
N PHE A 79 -6.69 15.09 9.90
CA PHE A 79 -5.38 14.97 10.54
C PHE A 79 -4.53 16.21 10.25
N THR A 80 -3.99 16.83 11.29
CA THR A 80 -3.03 17.95 11.17
C THR A 80 -1.62 17.49 10.76
N SER A 81 -1.31 16.20 10.91
CA SER A 81 -0.03 15.59 10.53
C SER A 81 -0.22 14.11 10.19
N PRO A 82 0.67 13.49 9.39
CA PRO A 82 0.57 12.06 9.09
C PRO A 82 0.55 11.23 10.39
N PRO A 83 -0.51 10.44 10.64
CA PRO A 83 -0.60 9.64 11.87
C PRO A 83 0.44 8.52 11.87
N ALA A 84 0.75 7.96 13.03
CA ALA A 84 1.46 6.69 13.12
C ALA A 84 0.45 5.53 13.05
N VAL A 85 0.88 4.37 12.56
CA VAL A 85 0.02 3.18 12.48
C VAL A 85 0.70 1.96 13.08
N ARG A 86 -0.08 1.11 13.76
CA ARG A 86 0.36 -0.22 14.18
C ARG A 86 -0.57 -1.27 13.56
N LEU A 87 0.04 -2.27 12.95
CA LEU A 87 -0.66 -3.38 12.29
C LEU A 87 -0.70 -4.57 13.24
N GLY A 88 -1.89 -5.10 13.49
CA GLY A 88 -2.10 -6.36 14.18
C GLY A 88 -2.39 -7.48 13.20
N PHE A 89 -1.71 -8.60 13.41
CA PHE A 89 -1.84 -9.82 12.62
C PHE A 89 -2.26 -10.98 13.52
N SER A 90 -2.95 -11.95 12.94
CA SER A 90 -3.30 -13.20 13.59
C SER A 90 -2.05 -13.94 14.00
N SER A 91 -2.03 -14.39 15.25
CA SER A 91 -0.92 -15.18 15.79
C SER A 91 -0.75 -16.46 14.97
N ARG A 92 0.47 -16.72 14.51
CA ARG A 92 0.84 -17.95 13.80
C ARG A 92 1.99 -18.61 14.54
N ALA A 93 1.76 -19.83 15.01
CA ALA A 93 2.79 -20.67 15.60
C ALA A 93 3.46 -21.51 14.51
N ILE A 94 4.78 -21.65 14.60
CA ILE A 94 5.58 -22.54 13.75
C ILE A 94 6.26 -23.55 14.67
N LEU A 95 6.08 -24.84 14.38
CA LEU A 95 6.85 -25.90 15.00
C LEU A 95 7.97 -26.30 14.03
N PHE A 96 9.21 -26.37 14.52
CA PHE A 96 10.35 -26.80 13.73
C PHE A 96 11.25 -27.73 14.55
N LEU A 97 11.90 -28.67 13.87
CA LEU A 97 12.96 -29.48 14.43
C LEU A 97 14.30 -28.88 14.01
N ALA A 98 15.15 -28.54 14.98
CA ALA A 98 16.52 -28.13 14.73
C ALA A 98 17.47 -29.24 15.14
N ALA A 99 18.38 -29.62 14.24
CA ALA A 99 19.41 -30.62 14.49
C ALA A 99 20.79 -29.99 14.28
N GLY A 100 21.76 -30.37 15.12
CA GLY A 100 23.14 -29.88 15.06
C GLY A 100 23.57 -29.13 16.32
N LYS A 101 24.55 -28.23 16.18
CA LYS A 101 25.02 -27.38 17.28
C LYS A 101 24.37 -25.99 17.19
N PRO A 102 23.85 -25.42 18.29
CA PRO A 102 23.29 -24.07 18.32
C PRO A 102 24.36 -22.99 18.07
N PRO A 103 23.98 -21.75 17.68
CA PRO A 103 22.63 -21.18 17.60
C PRO A 103 21.88 -21.54 16.32
N TYR A 104 20.54 -21.66 16.43
CA TYR A 104 19.66 -21.90 15.28
C TYR A 104 19.02 -20.60 14.80
N ILE A 105 19.01 -20.38 13.49
CA ILE A 105 18.38 -19.19 12.86
C ILE A 105 17.27 -19.68 11.94
N LEU A 106 16.04 -19.26 12.23
CA LEU A 106 14.89 -19.47 11.36
C LEU A 106 14.68 -18.22 10.51
N THR A 107 14.74 -18.37 9.18
CA THR A 107 14.40 -17.32 8.22
C THR A 107 13.10 -17.69 7.49
N SER A 108 12.31 -16.69 7.10
CA SER A 108 11.07 -16.87 6.35
C SER A 108 11.17 -16.23 4.97
N GLY A 109 10.39 -16.70 4.00
CA GLY A 109 10.28 -16.08 2.67
C GLY A 109 11.33 -16.48 1.64
N ARG A 110 12.09 -17.56 1.86
CA ARG A 110 13.01 -18.09 0.84
C ARG A 110 12.24 -18.90 -0.21
N ALA A 111 12.17 -18.38 -1.44
CA ALA A 111 11.39 -18.98 -2.53
C ALA A 111 11.85 -20.41 -2.89
N ASP A 112 13.17 -20.66 -2.87
CA ASP A 112 13.76 -21.96 -3.23
C ASP A 112 14.00 -22.86 -2.02
N ALA A 113 13.34 -22.62 -0.89
CA ALA A 113 13.44 -23.52 0.25
C ALA A 113 12.75 -24.86 -0.08
N PRO A 114 13.40 -26.02 0.14
CA PRO A 114 12.72 -27.29 0.02
C PRO A 114 11.55 -27.33 1.01
N ASP A 115 10.35 -27.59 0.50
CA ASP A 115 9.13 -27.71 1.30
C ASP A 115 9.14 -29.08 2.00
N VAL A 116 9.80 -29.12 3.15
CA VAL A 116 9.83 -30.31 4.00
C VAL A 116 8.73 -30.17 5.04
N TYR A 117 7.50 -30.45 4.62
CA TYR A 117 6.36 -30.47 5.53
C TYR A 117 6.42 -31.70 6.45
N LEU A 118 6.72 -31.48 7.73
CA LEU A 118 6.54 -32.50 8.76
C LEU A 118 5.23 -32.22 9.53
N PRO A 119 4.29 -33.18 9.59
CA PRO A 119 3.09 -33.04 10.40
C PRO A 119 3.44 -32.79 11.88
N ALA A 120 2.68 -31.90 12.53
CA ALA A 120 2.91 -31.56 13.93
C ALA A 120 2.93 -32.78 14.86
N GLY A 121 2.05 -33.76 14.63
CA GLY A 121 2.03 -35.01 15.39
C GLY A 121 3.31 -35.83 15.27
N ALA A 122 3.93 -35.87 14.08
CA ALA A 122 5.21 -36.56 13.87
C ALA A 122 6.35 -35.83 14.60
N LEU A 123 6.39 -34.50 14.54
CA LEU A 123 7.35 -33.70 15.31
C LEU A 123 7.19 -33.90 16.82
N MET A 124 5.95 -33.88 17.32
CA MET A 124 5.66 -34.07 18.74
C MET A 124 5.98 -35.47 19.24
N SER A 125 5.91 -36.50 18.38
CA SER A 125 6.33 -37.87 18.74
C SER A 125 7.84 -38.00 18.96
N GLN A 126 8.64 -37.13 18.32
CA GLN A 126 10.10 -37.06 18.49
C GLN A 126 10.50 -36.17 19.68
N ALA A 127 9.59 -35.31 20.15
CA ALA A 127 9.80 -34.58 21.39
C ALA A 127 9.74 -35.57 22.55
N SER A 128 10.72 -35.52 23.47
CA SER A 128 10.92 -36.49 24.56
C SER A 128 9.83 -36.48 25.66
N GLY A 129 8.58 -36.15 25.34
CA GLY A 129 7.44 -36.07 26.26
C GLY A 129 7.45 -34.86 27.20
N GLY A 130 8.43 -33.96 27.08
CA GLY A 130 8.58 -32.75 27.88
C GLY A 130 7.97 -31.49 27.23
N PRO A 131 7.85 -30.39 27.98
CA PRO A 131 7.40 -29.11 27.44
C PRO A 131 8.31 -28.64 26.30
N VAL A 132 7.69 -28.24 25.18
CA VAL A 132 8.42 -27.69 24.03
C VAL A 132 8.99 -26.33 24.43
N PRO A 133 10.29 -26.09 24.29
CA PRO A 133 10.88 -24.80 24.61
C PRO A 133 10.32 -23.73 23.66
N SER A 134 9.73 -22.68 24.22
CA SER A 134 9.26 -21.53 23.47
C SER A 134 10.45 -20.65 23.08
N ALA A 135 10.68 -20.48 21.79
CA ALA A 135 11.60 -19.45 21.30
C ALA A 135 10.89 -18.09 21.32
N THR A 136 11.55 -17.08 21.87
CA THR A 136 11.12 -15.69 21.70
C THR A 136 11.74 -15.15 20.42
N THR A 137 10.92 -14.56 19.56
CA THR A 137 11.42 -13.80 18.41
C THR A 137 11.97 -12.46 18.92
N GLY A 138 13.10 -12.02 18.37
CA GLY A 138 13.55 -10.63 18.58
C GLY A 138 12.51 -9.63 18.09
N ALA A 139 12.53 -8.41 18.62
CA ALA A 139 11.68 -7.34 18.14
C ALA A 139 11.96 -7.08 16.65
N ALA A 140 10.96 -7.29 15.80
CA ALA A 140 11.07 -6.94 14.39
C ALA A 140 10.75 -5.45 14.24
N GLU A 141 11.76 -4.63 14.00
CA GLU A 141 11.57 -3.23 13.63
C GLU A 141 11.25 -3.14 12.13
N PHE A 142 9.97 -3.08 11.79
CA PHE A 142 9.53 -2.76 10.44
C PHE A 142 8.99 -1.33 10.40
N VAL A 143 9.70 -0.42 9.73
CA VAL A 143 9.28 0.96 9.58
C VAL A 143 8.49 1.12 8.28
N LEU A 144 7.17 1.22 8.39
CA LEU A 144 6.30 1.55 7.26
C LEU A 144 6.19 3.07 7.11
N ARG A 145 6.73 3.62 6.02
CA ARG A 145 6.56 5.05 5.73
C ARG A 145 5.19 5.30 5.11
N LEU A 146 4.35 6.03 5.83
CA LEU A 146 3.09 6.52 5.30
C LEU A 146 3.38 7.65 4.31
N ALA A 147 2.96 7.46 3.07
CA ALA A 147 2.98 8.49 2.04
C ALA A 147 1.54 8.76 1.60
N PRO A 148 1.21 10.00 1.20
CA PRO A 148 -0.08 10.27 0.59
C PRO A 148 -0.17 9.44 -0.69
N VAL A 149 -1.33 8.82 -0.91
CA VAL A 149 -1.55 7.95 -2.07
C VAL A 149 -1.57 8.83 -3.32
N HIS A 150 -0.46 8.85 -4.06
CA HIS A 150 -0.34 9.51 -5.35
C HIS A 150 -0.21 8.44 -6.43
N ASP A 151 -1.12 8.42 -7.40
CA ASP A 151 -0.98 7.57 -8.59
C ASP A 151 0.03 8.19 -9.58
N ALA A 152 1.33 8.08 -9.24
CA ALA A 152 2.42 8.61 -10.06
C ALA A 152 2.42 8.06 -11.50
N THR A 153 1.90 6.85 -11.71
CA THR A 153 1.73 6.23 -13.03
C THR A 153 0.60 6.87 -13.83
N ALA A 154 -0.48 7.32 -13.18
CA ALA A 154 -1.59 8.00 -13.86
C ALA A 154 -1.14 9.38 -14.37
N VAL A 155 -0.41 10.14 -13.54
CA VAL A 155 0.16 11.44 -13.93
C VAL A 155 1.10 11.30 -15.12
N ARG A 156 1.97 10.28 -15.14
CA ARG A 156 2.90 10.01 -16.26
C ARG A 156 2.16 9.66 -17.56
N ARG A 157 1.13 8.80 -17.49
CA ARG A 157 0.34 8.45 -18.69
C ARG A 157 -0.40 9.66 -19.21
N GLN A 158 -0.98 10.47 -18.33
CA GLN A 158 -1.67 11.69 -18.72
C GLN A 158 -0.73 12.69 -19.40
N THR A 159 0.47 12.94 -18.86
CA THR A 159 1.43 13.84 -19.51
C THR A 159 1.92 13.31 -20.86
N LEU A 160 2.11 12.00 -21.00
CA LEU A 160 2.44 11.38 -22.29
C LEU A 160 1.31 11.55 -23.33
N LEU A 161 0.05 11.34 -22.92
CA LEU A 161 -1.11 11.51 -23.79
C LEU A 161 -1.27 12.96 -24.24
N TRP A 162 -1.12 13.93 -23.32
CA TRP A 162 -1.13 15.34 -23.65
C TRP A 162 0.03 15.74 -24.57
N GLY A 163 1.23 15.22 -24.31
CA GLY A 163 2.39 15.43 -25.17
C GLY A 163 2.16 14.92 -26.60
N LEU A 164 1.60 13.71 -26.73
CA LEU A 164 1.27 13.12 -28.03
C LEU A 164 0.17 13.92 -28.76
N LEU A 165 -0.86 14.36 -28.03
CA LEU A 165 -1.93 15.17 -28.59
C LEU A 165 -1.41 16.50 -29.15
N LEU A 166 -0.54 17.18 -28.39
CA LEU A 166 0.07 18.44 -28.83
C LEU A 166 1.00 18.23 -30.04
N ALA A 167 1.75 17.14 -30.07
CA ALA A 167 2.63 16.81 -31.20
C ALA A 167 1.83 16.58 -32.49
N ALA A 168 0.74 15.81 -32.43
CA ALA A 168 -0.15 15.59 -33.58
C ALA A 168 -0.81 16.89 -34.06
N THR A 169 -1.28 17.71 -33.12
CA THR A 169 -1.90 19.01 -33.43
C THR A 169 -0.91 19.97 -34.09
N ALA A 170 0.34 20.03 -33.61
CA ALA A 170 1.38 20.87 -34.20
C ALA A 170 1.73 20.43 -35.63
N LEU A 171 1.76 19.12 -35.89
CA LEU A 171 2.00 18.58 -37.23
C LEU A 171 0.90 18.99 -38.22
N LEU A 172 -0.36 18.89 -37.81
CA LEU A 172 -1.51 19.34 -38.61
C LEU A 172 -1.46 20.85 -38.88
N ALA A 173 -1.16 21.66 -37.86
CA ALA A 173 -1.01 23.10 -38.01
C ALA A 173 0.13 23.46 -38.98
N ALA A 174 1.26 22.75 -38.91
CA ALA A 174 2.37 22.95 -39.84
C ALA A 174 1.99 22.62 -41.29
N MET A 175 1.26 21.51 -41.52
CA MET A 175 0.77 21.17 -42.86
C MET A 175 -0.20 22.21 -43.41
N ALA A 176 -1.15 22.66 -42.60
CA ALA A 176 -2.10 23.71 -42.99
C ALA A 176 -1.37 25.02 -43.35
N TRP A 177 -0.37 25.40 -42.56
CA TRP A 177 0.46 26.58 -42.81
C TRP A 177 1.26 26.46 -44.11
N VAL A 178 1.87 25.30 -44.37
CA VAL A 178 2.61 25.05 -45.62
C VAL A 178 1.69 25.15 -46.83
N LEU A 179 0.48 24.60 -46.75
CA LEU A 179 -0.50 24.68 -47.82
C LEU A 179 -0.94 26.13 -48.07
N TRP A 180 -1.20 26.88 -47.01
CA TRP A 180 -1.58 28.30 -47.12
C TRP A 180 -0.48 29.16 -47.73
N LYS A 181 0.79 28.95 -47.34
CA LYS A 181 1.94 29.64 -47.98
C LYS A 181 2.07 29.30 -49.45
N ARG A 182 1.78 28.05 -49.85
CA ARG A 182 1.81 27.61 -51.25
C ARG A 182 0.66 28.20 -52.07
N SER A 183 -0.55 28.29 -51.51
CA SER A 183 -1.70 28.91 -52.20
C SER A 183 -1.53 30.43 -52.40
N VAL A 184 -0.91 31.12 -51.44
CA VAL A 184 -0.61 32.56 -51.55
C VAL A 184 0.50 32.82 -52.60
N ALA A 185 1.50 31.93 -52.69
CA ALA A 185 2.55 32.05 -53.70
C ALA A 185 2.10 31.68 -55.14
N ALA A 186 1.02 30.89 -55.28
CA ALA A 186 0.50 30.43 -56.57
C ALA A 186 -0.51 31.39 -57.23
N GLN A 187 -0.66 32.63 -56.73
CA GLN A 187 -1.36 33.72 -57.42
C GLN A 187 -0.37 34.68 -58.13
N PRO A 188 0.25 34.31 -59.27
CA PRO A 188 0.71 35.31 -60.22
C PRO A 188 -0.54 35.83 -60.96
N GLY A 189 -0.73 37.14 -60.92
CA GLY A 189 -1.88 37.79 -61.53
C GLY A 189 -2.07 37.36 -62.98
N SER A 190 -3.27 36.85 -63.28
CA SER A 190 -3.81 36.86 -64.63
C SER A 190 -4.16 38.31 -64.98
N SER A 191 -3.11 39.08 -65.30
CA SER A 191 -3.19 40.33 -66.04
C SER A 191 -2.86 39.99 -67.48
N ASN A 192 -3.86 39.95 -68.35
CA ASN A 192 -3.90 40.75 -69.58
C ASN A 192 -4.92 40.22 -70.60
N ALA A 193 -5.55 41.20 -71.25
CA ALA A 193 -6.34 41.22 -72.48
C ALA A 193 -7.78 40.73 -72.40
#